data_AF-A0A349Y6G1-F1
#
_entry.id   AF-A0A349Y6G1-F1
#
_cell.length_a   1.000
_cell.length_b   1.000
_cell.length_c   1.000
_cell.angle_alpha   90.00
_cell.angle_beta   90.00
_cell.angle_gamma   90.00
#
_symmetry.space_group_name_H-M   'P 1'
#
loop_
_entity.id
_entity.type
_entity.pdbx_description
1 polymer ?
#
loop_
_entity_poly.entity_id
_entity_poly.type
_entity_poly.pdbx_seq_one_letter_code
_entity_poly.pdbx_strand_id
1 'polypeptide(L)'
;IGLWVLPRTWVLMREAINVLLEGVPKGIDVAAVRGTLSAHDGVVDVHDLHVWALASSTPALTAHVVMGTGVDADRLRRELGTRLHEQYGIDHVTL
;
A
#
# COMPACT_ATOMS: atom_id res chain seq x y z
N ILE A 1 -9.69 -37.70 -11.97
CA ILE A 1 -10.46 -36.75 -11.12
C ILE A 1 -9.52 -35.83 -10.34
N GLY A 2 -8.51 -36.35 -9.62
CA GLY A 2 -7.56 -35.51 -8.85
C GLY A 2 -6.76 -34.48 -9.66
N LEU A 3 -6.45 -34.76 -10.93
CA LEU A 3 -5.72 -33.82 -11.81
C LEU A 3 -6.46 -32.49 -12.03
N TRP A 4 -7.80 -32.49 -11.98
CA TRP A 4 -8.62 -31.29 -12.17
C TRP A 4 -8.72 -30.41 -10.91
N VAL A 5 -8.34 -30.93 -9.74
CA VAL A 5 -8.39 -30.21 -8.47
C VAL A 5 -7.11 -29.38 -8.27
N LEU A 6 -5.96 -29.89 -8.71
CA LEU A 6 -4.64 -29.27 -8.55
C LEU A 6 -4.53 -27.79 -9.00
N PRO A 7 -5.10 -27.36 -10.15
CA PRO A 7 -5.01 -25.95 -10.56
C PRO A 7 -5.72 -25.03 -9.56
N ARG A 8 -6.88 -25.46 -9.05
CA ARG A 8 -7.67 -24.71 -8.09
C ARG A 8 -6.99 -24.63 -6.73
N THR A 9 -6.42 -25.74 -6.26
CA THR A 9 -5.69 -25.77 -4.99
C THR A 9 -4.42 -24.92 -5.06
N TRP A 10 -3.71 -24.92 -6.21
CA TRP A 10 -2.53 -24.09 -6.41
C TRP A 10 -2.83 -22.59 -6.33
N VAL A 11 -3.94 -22.14 -6.93
CA VAL A 11 -4.38 -20.74 -6.86
C VAL A 11 -4.67 -20.33 -5.41
N LEU A 12 -5.44 -21.15 -4.69
CA LEU A 12 -5.81 -20.89 -3.29
C LEU A 12 -4.59 -20.92 -2.36
N MET A 13 -3.67 -21.86 -2.57
CA MET A 13 -2.42 -21.94 -1.80
C MET A 13 -1.55 -20.71 -2.03
N ARG A 14 -1.43 -20.23 -3.27
CA ARG A 14 -0.70 -18.99 -3.58
C ARG A 14 -1.34 -17.77 -2.93
N GLU A 15 -2.67 -17.70 -2.90
CA GLU A 15 -3.38 -16.62 -2.22
C GLU A 15 -3.18 -16.67 -0.71
N ALA A 16 -3.27 -17.84 -0.10
CA ALA A 16 -2.98 -18.03 1.32
C ALA A 16 -1.53 -17.65 1.66
N ILE A 17 -0.56 -18.03 0.83
CA ILE A 17 0.84 -17.63 0.99
C ILE A 17 1.00 -16.11 0.86
N ASN A 18 0.32 -15.47 -0.10
CA ASN A 18 0.40 -14.00 -0.26
C ASN A 18 -0.17 -13.28 0.97
N VAL A 19 -1.26 -13.78 1.55
CA VAL A 19 -1.81 -13.25 2.80
C VAL A 19 -0.86 -13.49 3.97
N LEU A 20 -0.29 -14.70 4.11
CA LEU A 20 0.64 -15.06 5.18
C LEU A 20 1.99 -14.32 5.11
N LEU A 21 2.41 -13.91 3.92
CA LEU A 21 3.63 -13.14 3.70
C LEU A 21 3.40 -11.63 3.70
N GLU A 22 2.21 -11.16 4.08
CA GLU A 22 1.83 -9.73 4.03
C GLU A 22 2.08 -9.10 2.64
N GLY A 23 1.92 -9.92 1.59
CA GLY A 23 2.20 -9.52 0.22
C GLY A 23 1.30 -8.36 -0.23
N VAL A 24 1.86 -7.52 -1.10
CA VAL A 24 1.17 -6.35 -1.65
C VAL A 24 -0.21 -6.75 -2.19
N PRO A 25 -1.30 -6.02 -1.84
CA PRO A 25 -2.64 -6.28 -2.36
C PRO A 25 -2.64 -6.30 -3.89
N LYS A 26 -3.39 -7.24 -4.48
CA LYS A 26 -3.50 -7.34 -5.95
C LYS A 26 -4.00 -6.01 -6.52
N GLY A 27 -3.26 -5.43 -7.46
CA GLY A 27 -3.63 -4.19 -8.15
C GLY A 27 -2.99 -2.92 -7.60
N ILE A 28 -2.23 -2.99 -6.50
CA ILE A 28 -1.43 -1.84 -6.04
C ILE A 28 -0.01 -1.92 -6.62
N ASP A 29 0.39 -0.87 -7.34
CA ASP A 29 1.76 -0.64 -7.76
C ASP A 29 2.47 0.26 -6.73
N VAL A 30 3.38 -0.33 -5.95
CA VAL A 30 4.13 0.36 -4.90
C VAL A 30 4.99 1.50 -5.47
N ALA A 31 5.51 1.35 -6.70
CA ALA A 31 6.29 2.41 -7.34
C ALA A 31 5.41 3.59 -7.73
N ALA A 32 4.18 3.33 -8.19
CA ALA A 32 3.20 4.37 -8.47
C ALA A 32 2.80 5.12 -7.18
N VAL A 33 2.53 4.39 -6.08
CA VAL A 33 2.22 4.99 -4.77
C VAL A 33 3.37 5.90 -4.30
N ARG A 34 4.62 5.41 -4.38
CA ARG A 34 5.82 6.22 -4.09
C ARG A 34 5.88 7.48 -4.93
N GLY A 35 5.64 7.37 -6.24
CA GLY A 35 5.62 8.50 -7.16
C GLY A 35 4.60 9.55 -6.76
N THR A 36 3.38 9.12 -6.41
CA THR A 36 2.30 10.03 -5.97
C THR A 36 2.62 10.75 -4.67
N LEU A 37 3.20 10.04 -3.69
CA LEU A 37 3.64 10.66 -2.43
C LEU A 37 4.78 11.66 -2.67
N SER A 38 5.78 11.28 -3.47
CA SER A 38 6.96 12.11 -3.75
C SER A 38 6.65 13.33 -4.62
N ALA A 39 5.56 13.29 -5.39
CA ALA A 39 5.12 14.41 -6.24
C ALA A 39 4.34 15.49 -5.47
N HIS A 40 4.10 15.33 -4.17
CA HIS A 40 3.46 16.36 -3.36
C HIS A 40 4.46 17.42 -2.92
N ASP A 41 4.15 18.70 -3.14
CA ASP A 41 5.04 19.84 -2.85
C ASP A 41 5.60 19.93 -1.42
N GLY A 42 4.94 19.30 -0.44
CA GLY A 42 5.37 19.29 0.96
C GLY A 42 6.34 18.15 1.29
N VAL A 43 6.57 17.21 0.37
CA VAL A 43 7.39 16.02 0.53
C VAL A 43 8.75 16.23 -0.12
N VAL A 44 9.80 16.05 0.66
CA VAL A 44 11.20 16.05 0.22
C VAL A 44 11.63 14.65 -0.17
N ASP A 45 11.19 13.64 0.59
CA ASP A 45 11.55 12.25 0.36
C ASP A 45 10.54 11.27 0.98
N VAL A 46 10.53 10.03 0.50
CA VAL A 46 9.70 8.94 1.03
C VAL A 46 10.56 7.70 1.19
N HIS A 47 10.60 7.11 2.38
CA HIS A 47 11.41 5.93 2.69
C HIS A 47 10.57 4.85 3.37
N ASP A 48 11.10 3.63 3.43
CA ASP A 48 10.48 2.50 4.15
C ASP A 48 9.00 2.29 3.82
N LEU A 49 8.61 2.58 2.56
CA LEU A 49 7.25 2.41 2.06
C LEU A 49 6.93 0.93 1.97
N HIS A 50 6.01 0.49 2.82
CA HIS A 50 5.46 -0.86 2.81
C HIS A 50 3.95 -0.80 2.61
N VAL A 51 3.44 -1.73 1.80
CA VAL A 51 2.02 -1.90 1.54
C VAL A 51 1.69 -3.37 1.72
N TRP A 52 0.66 -3.65 2.52
CA TRP A 52 0.20 -5.02 2.81
C TRP A 52 -1.32 -5.08 2.83
N ALA A 53 -1.85 -6.28 2.97
CA ALA A 53 -3.28 -6.54 3.15
C ALA A 53 -3.58 -6.93 4.60
N LEU A 54 -4.46 -6.21 5.32
CA LEU A 54 -4.87 -6.57 6.68
C LEU A 54 -5.84 -7.78 6.70
N ALA A 55 -6.76 -7.81 5.75
CA ALA A 55 -7.62 -8.94 5.42
C ALA A 55 -7.53 -9.17 3.91
N SER A 56 -8.15 -10.22 3.36
CA SER A 56 -8.01 -10.66 1.96
C SER A 56 -8.13 -9.58 0.87
N SER A 57 -8.69 -8.39 1.19
CA SER A 57 -8.82 -7.27 0.26
C SER A 57 -8.68 -5.88 0.89
N THR A 58 -8.24 -5.73 2.14
CA THR A 58 -8.15 -4.40 2.79
C THR A 58 -6.70 -3.91 2.75
N PRO A 59 -6.35 -2.98 1.85
CA PRO A 59 -4.99 -2.49 1.75
C PRO A 59 -4.63 -1.57 2.93
N ALA A 60 -3.40 -1.70 3.41
CA ALA A 60 -2.81 -0.86 4.43
C ALA A 60 -1.38 -0.46 4.02
N LEU A 61 -0.93 0.69 4.52
CA LEU A 61 0.35 1.28 4.16
C LEU A 61 1.04 1.90 5.38
N THR A 62 2.36 1.75 5.43
CA THR A 62 3.24 2.56 6.28
C THR A 62 4.38 3.13 5.44
N ALA A 63 4.79 4.36 5.73
CA ALA A 63 5.97 4.96 5.13
C ALA A 63 6.58 6.00 6.07
N HIS A 64 7.84 6.36 5.84
CA HIS A 64 8.44 7.54 6.41
C HIS A 64 8.45 8.66 5.39
N VAL A 65 7.80 9.77 5.69
CA VAL A 65 7.76 10.95 4.82
C VAL A 65 8.67 12.04 5.38
N VAL A 66 9.68 12.43 4.61
CA VAL A 66 10.51 13.59 4.90
C VAL A 66 9.80 14.82 4.34
N MET A 67 9.53 15.80 5.20
CA MET A 67 8.77 17.00 4.86
C MET A 67 9.67 18.25 4.82
N GLY A 68 9.28 19.22 4.00
CA GLY A 68 10.00 20.48 3.85
C GLY A 68 9.95 21.36 5.11
N THR A 69 10.90 22.29 5.23
CA THR A 69 10.92 23.24 6.35
C THR A 69 9.71 24.18 6.31
N GLY A 70 8.99 24.32 7.43
CA GLY A 70 7.81 25.19 7.52
C GLY A 70 6.50 24.56 7.01
N VAL A 71 6.54 23.29 6.58
CA VAL A 71 5.33 22.53 6.26
C VAL A 71 4.63 22.11 7.55
N ASP A 72 3.30 22.22 7.58
CA ASP A 72 2.47 21.67 8.66
C ASP A 72 2.35 20.15 8.47
N ALA A 73 2.96 19.39 9.39
CA ALA A 73 3.00 17.93 9.36
C ALA A 73 1.60 17.30 9.34
N ASP A 74 0.67 17.85 10.14
CA ASP A 74 -0.66 17.30 10.30
C ASP A 74 -1.52 17.57 9.06
N ARG A 75 -1.34 18.75 8.45
CA ARG A 75 -1.96 19.07 7.17
C ARG A 75 -1.43 18.17 6.06
N LEU A 76 -0.10 18.03 5.94
CA LEU A 76 0.52 17.17 4.92
C LEU A 76 0.06 15.72 5.06
N ARG A 77 0.05 15.18 6.28
CA ARG A 77 -0.41 13.81 6.57
C ARG A 77 -1.85 13.60 6.13
N ARG A 78 -2.74 14.57 6.37
CA ARG A 78 -4.15 14.51 5.91
C ARG A 78 -4.25 14.57 4.39
N GLU A 79 -3.53 15.48 3.74
CA GLU A 79 -3.54 15.61 2.27
C GLU A 79 -3.03 14.34 1.57
N LEU A 80 -1.93 13.76 2.07
CA LEU A 80 -1.40 12.48 1.57
C LEU A 80 -2.38 11.33 1.85
N GLY A 81 -2.96 11.26 3.05
CA GLY A 81 -3.96 10.25 3.40
C GLY A 81 -5.18 10.29 2.47
N THR A 82 -5.72 11.48 2.19
CA THR A 82 -6.83 11.65 1.25
C THR A 82 -6.45 11.19 -0.15
N ARG A 83 -5.26 11.57 -0.66
CA ARG A 83 -4.80 11.11 -1.98
C ARG A 83 -4.65 9.58 -2.05
N LEU A 84 -4.13 8.95 -1.00
CA LEU A 84 -3.97 7.50 -0.92
C LEU A 84 -5.33 6.78 -0.92
N HIS A 85 -6.32 7.34 -0.22
CA HIS A 85 -7.70 6.85 -0.26
C HIS A 85 -8.30 6.99 -1.67
N GLU A 86 -8.25 8.18 -2.26
CA GLU A 86 -8.91 8.49 -3.53
C GLU A 86 -8.33 7.71 -4.72
N GLN A 87 -7.00 7.54 -4.78
CA GLN A 87 -6.35 6.91 -5.93
C GLN A 87 -6.13 5.40 -5.78
N TYR A 88 -5.95 4.92 -4.55
CA TYR A 88 -5.55 3.54 -4.30
C TYR A 88 -6.48 2.80 -3.34
N GLY A 89 -7.49 3.47 -2.76
CA GLY A 89 -8.41 2.88 -1.80
C GLY A 89 -7.74 2.46 -0.49
N ILE A 90 -6.63 3.10 -0.10
CA ILE A 90 -5.89 2.77 1.12
C ILE A 90 -6.39 3.62 2.29
N ASP A 91 -7.21 3.02 3.15
CA ASP A 91 -7.78 3.67 4.33
C ASP A 91 -6.86 3.63 5.56
N HIS A 92 -6.11 2.55 5.71
CA HIS A 92 -5.22 2.34 6.85
C HIS A 92 -3.80 2.80 6.52
N VAL A 93 -3.50 4.04 6.89
CA VAL A 93 -2.25 4.72 6.54
C VAL A 93 -1.53 5.23 7.79
N THR A 94 -0.23 4.92 7.89
CA THR A 94 0.72 5.54 8.84
C THR A 94 1.84 6.20 8.05
N LEU A 95 2.14 7.48 8.31
CA LEU A 95 3.13 8.30 7.58
C LEU A 95 4.03 9.05 8.56
#